data_AF-A0A7M2X0K3-F1
#
_entry.id   AF-A0A7M2X0K3-F1
#
_cell.length_a   1.000
_cell.length_b   1.000
_cell.length_c   1.000
_cell.angle_alpha   90.00
_cell.angle_beta   90.00
_cell.angle_gamma   90.00
#
_symmetry.space_group_name_H-M   'P 1'
#
loop_
_entity.id
_entity.type
_entity.pdbx_description
1 polymer ?
#
loop_
_entity_poly.entity_id
_entity_poly.type
_entity_poly.pdbx_seq_one_letter_code
_entity_poly.pdbx_strand_id
1 'polypeptide(L)'
;MFKPLIGGVVTLLLLTAGTSGQVALPPTTQPAPLSYVEIVERAVAANANLSALEKQTQAKLKELSGVVGPEADAIRKDLLIRRRTADRQAWIADRRLKLYWLAQALPEQSRGDLANLLPDEEDALLDARTVPQRLFVPLPPKTFDKTPVEEVLAWIETKSDVRVVADWPALTKIGVSKIDVVSLDVGKYDKPAMDTVKTVVAALAKDLAVIDPRQSDAVLISTKEGIGQLQERDRLLTGRVKSPAAWTTTPLLQPAAYTQVPLIEVLERMLGSASAEVHWDRLAALGIKPDTSVSITLGVHRIGHAFALLTDVLNAIAQKPGAVTFDLSPEGVVILSDKRGLAEALAAADWLAGAVAKEPELKGSLAQHIADMRGQNVPLADAVAFVRQAANLDIRPDWASLAASGLTEKTPITLDLPSPPASQALRLMFIPPEGKPPVTWKVEGKTLVVKSAGTQ
;
A
#
# COMPACT_ATOMS: atom_id res chain seq x y z
N MET A 1 37.63 19.66 -39.38
CA MET A 1 36.91 20.09 -38.17
C MET A 1 35.47 19.64 -38.31
N PHE A 2 35.12 18.53 -37.64
CA PHE A 2 33.92 17.76 -37.90
C PHE A 2 32.72 18.22 -37.03
N LYS A 3 31.55 18.18 -37.69
CA LYS A 3 30.17 18.31 -37.22
C LYS A 3 29.79 17.26 -36.15
N PRO A 4 28.66 17.45 -35.42
CA PRO A 4 28.17 16.49 -34.43
C PRO A 4 27.55 15.24 -35.10
N LEU A 5 27.70 14.09 -34.46
CA LEU A 5 27.06 12.82 -34.81
C LEU A 5 25.92 12.51 -33.83
N ILE A 6 24.70 12.35 -34.39
CA ILE A 6 23.76 11.19 -34.28
C ILE A 6 23.63 10.58 -32.87
N GLY A 7 22.46 10.45 -32.25
CA GLY A 7 21.14 10.07 -32.77
C GLY A 7 20.71 8.78 -32.07
N GLY A 8 19.77 8.88 -31.12
CA GLY A 8 19.22 7.73 -30.39
C GLY A 8 18.17 7.02 -31.23
N VAL A 9 18.49 5.81 -31.65
CA VAL A 9 17.65 4.89 -32.42
C VAL A 9 16.55 4.31 -31.52
N VAL A 10 15.28 4.56 -31.87
CA VAL A 10 14.14 3.78 -31.38
C VAL A 10 14.12 2.47 -32.18
N THR A 11 14.35 1.35 -31.51
CA THR A 11 14.19 0.02 -32.10
C THR A 11 12.70 -0.33 -32.08
N LEU A 12 12.03 -0.19 -33.23
CA LEU A 12 10.68 -0.69 -33.44
C LEU A 12 10.80 -2.16 -33.88
N LEU A 13 10.28 -3.09 -33.08
CA LEU A 13 10.18 -4.50 -33.46
C LEU A 13 9.11 -4.64 -34.56
N LEU A 14 9.54 -4.80 -35.82
CA LEU A 14 8.70 -5.20 -36.94
C LEU A 14 8.54 -6.73 -36.90
N LEU A 15 7.41 -7.20 -36.37
CA LEU A 15 6.93 -8.56 -36.57
C LEU A 15 6.45 -8.71 -38.03
N THR A 16 7.15 -9.53 -38.81
CA THR A 16 6.70 -9.94 -40.14
C THR A 16 5.50 -10.87 -40.01
N ALA A 17 4.33 -10.42 -40.45
CA ALA A 17 3.11 -11.19 -40.49
C ALA A 17 3.19 -12.30 -41.56
N GLY A 18 2.97 -13.54 -41.14
CA GLY A 18 2.64 -14.65 -42.03
C GLY A 18 1.21 -14.46 -42.56
N THR A 19 1.03 -14.63 -43.87
CA THR A 19 -0.26 -14.55 -44.55
C THR A 19 -1.12 -15.77 -44.23
N SER A 20 -1.84 -15.74 -43.11
CA SER A 20 -3.01 -16.60 -42.87
C SER A 20 -4.26 -15.85 -43.34
N GLY A 21 -5.00 -16.44 -44.30
CA GLY A 21 -6.21 -15.85 -44.86
C GLY A 21 -7.26 -15.54 -43.78
N GLN A 22 -7.40 -14.26 -43.45
CA GLN A 22 -8.50 -13.78 -42.61
C GLN A 22 -9.78 -13.74 -43.44
N VAL A 23 -10.77 -14.50 -42.99
CA VAL A 23 -12.17 -14.29 -43.35
C VAL A 23 -12.54 -12.91 -42.82
N ALA A 24 -12.82 -11.96 -43.71
CA ALA A 24 -13.30 -10.63 -43.34
C ALA A 24 -14.63 -10.78 -42.59
N LEU A 25 -14.58 -10.66 -41.27
CA LEU A 25 -15.79 -10.52 -40.47
C LEU A 25 -16.49 -9.23 -40.93
N PRO A 26 -17.82 -9.24 -41.11
CA PRO A 26 -18.55 -8.02 -41.44
C PRO A 26 -18.24 -6.96 -40.38
N PRO A 27 -18.12 -5.67 -40.76
CA PRO A 27 -17.86 -4.61 -39.80
C PRO A 27 -18.94 -4.66 -38.73
N THR A 28 -18.58 -5.07 -37.52
CA THR A 28 -19.43 -4.92 -36.35
C THR A 28 -19.72 -3.44 -36.24
N THR A 29 -20.96 -3.05 -36.53
CA THR A 29 -21.45 -1.70 -36.28
C THR A 29 -21.31 -1.44 -34.80
N GLN A 30 -20.23 -0.77 -34.41
CA GLN A 30 -20.05 -0.28 -33.05
C GLN A 30 -21.29 0.57 -32.74
N PRO A 31 -22.03 0.26 -31.66
CA PRO A 31 -23.16 1.10 -31.27
C PRO A 31 -22.66 2.52 -31.05
N ALA A 32 -23.45 3.51 -31.47
CA ALA A 32 -23.13 4.92 -31.26
C ALA A 32 -22.80 5.15 -29.78
N PRO A 33 -21.78 5.98 -29.46
CA PRO A 33 -21.43 6.27 -28.08
C PRO A 33 -22.65 6.85 -27.36
N LEU A 34 -22.99 6.27 -26.21
CA LEU A 34 -24.09 6.75 -25.37
C LEU A 34 -23.82 8.18 -24.93
N SER A 35 -24.85 9.01 -24.92
CA SER A 35 -24.76 10.34 -24.33
C SER A 35 -24.54 10.26 -22.81
N TYR A 36 -23.97 11.32 -22.23
CA TYR A 36 -23.77 11.41 -20.78
C TYR A 36 -25.05 11.16 -19.98
N VAL A 37 -26.15 11.78 -20.42
CA VAL A 37 -27.46 11.66 -19.77
C VAL A 37 -27.90 10.20 -19.75
N GLU A 38 -27.75 9.47 -20.85
CA GLU A 38 -28.09 8.04 -20.91
C GLU A 38 -27.18 7.17 -20.03
N ILE A 39 -25.88 7.48 -19.93
CA ILE A 39 -24.95 6.76 -19.04
C ILE A 39 -25.37 6.93 -17.58
N VAL A 40 -25.66 8.17 -17.17
CA VAL A 40 -26.11 8.49 -15.81
C VAL A 40 -27.47 7.87 -15.51
N GLU A 41 -28.45 8.01 -16.41
CA GLU A 41 -29.78 7.45 -16.22
C GLU A 41 -29.74 5.91 -16.07
N ARG A 42 -28.90 5.24 -16.86
CA ARG A 42 -28.69 3.79 -16.73
C ARG A 42 -28.05 3.41 -15.40
N ALA A 43 -27.05 4.17 -14.94
CA ALA A 43 -26.42 3.93 -13.64
C ALA A 43 -27.39 4.16 -12.47
N VAL A 44 -28.16 5.24 -12.51
CA VAL A 44 -29.21 5.55 -11.52
C VAL A 44 -30.26 4.44 -11.50
N ALA A 45 -30.78 4.06 -12.67
CA ALA A 45 -31.82 3.04 -12.78
C ALA A 45 -31.33 1.67 -12.32
N ALA A 46 -30.10 1.28 -12.67
CA ALA A 46 -29.51 0.00 -12.24
C ALA A 46 -29.31 -0.05 -10.72
N ASN A 47 -28.81 1.02 -10.11
CA ASN A 47 -28.64 1.11 -8.65
C ASN A 47 -29.98 1.14 -7.90
N ALA A 48 -30.98 1.85 -8.43
CA ALA A 48 -32.33 1.87 -7.86
C ALA A 48 -32.99 0.48 -7.91
N ASN A 49 -32.87 -0.22 -9.05
CA ASN A 49 -33.35 -1.59 -9.22
C ASN A 49 -32.65 -2.55 -8.25
N LEU A 50 -31.33 -2.46 -8.12
CA LEU A 50 -30.57 -3.28 -7.18
C LEU A 50 -31.06 -3.07 -5.74
N SER A 51 -31.14 -1.82 -5.27
CA SER A 51 -31.60 -1.50 -3.91
C SER A 51 -33.02 -2.02 -3.63
N ALA A 52 -33.95 -1.87 -4.60
CA ALA A 52 -35.31 -2.40 -4.47
C ALA A 52 -35.31 -3.94 -4.40
N LEU A 53 -34.52 -4.60 -5.24
CA LEU A 53 -34.43 -6.05 -5.29
C LEU A 53 -33.75 -6.64 -4.05
N GLU A 54 -32.76 -5.96 -3.48
CA GLU A 54 -32.14 -6.37 -2.22
C GLU A 54 -33.14 -6.35 -1.07
N LYS A 55 -33.93 -5.28 -0.93
CA LYS A 55 -35.00 -5.21 0.07
C LYS A 55 -36.04 -6.30 -0.11
N GLN A 56 -36.50 -6.52 -1.34
CA GLN A 56 -37.47 -7.57 -1.66
C GLN A 56 -36.89 -8.97 -1.37
N THR A 57 -35.65 -9.21 -1.75
CA THR A 57 -34.95 -10.48 -1.51
C THR A 57 -34.78 -10.73 -0.02
N GLN A 58 -34.33 -9.75 0.76
CA GLN A 58 -34.19 -9.89 2.22
C GLN A 58 -35.53 -10.16 2.90
N ALA A 59 -36.59 -9.42 2.53
CA ALA A 59 -37.92 -9.63 3.06
C ALA A 59 -38.41 -11.06 2.75
N LYS A 60 -38.25 -11.52 1.50
CA LYS A 60 -38.72 -12.85 1.09
C LYS A 60 -37.90 -13.99 1.68
N LEU A 61 -36.58 -13.81 1.82
CA LEU A 61 -35.73 -14.78 2.52
C LEU A 61 -36.11 -14.90 3.99
N LYS A 62 -36.50 -13.79 4.64
CA LYS A 62 -37.01 -13.79 6.01
C LYS A 62 -38.34 -14.55 6.12
N GLU A 63 -39.28 -14.36 5.18
CA GLU A 63 -40.53 -15.14 5.12
C GLU A 63 -40.28 -16.64 4.92
N LEU A 64 -39.29 -16.99 4.11
CA LEU A 64 -38.92 -18.38 3.85
C LEU A 64 -38.06 -18.98 4.98
N SER A 65 -37.73 -18.21 6.02
CA SER A 65 -36.94 -18.72 7.16
C SER A 65 -37.77 -19.74 7.94
N GLY A 66 -37.35 -21.01 7.90
CA GLY A 66 -38.05 -22.12 8.57
C GLY A 66 -38.98 -22.94 7.67
N VAL A 67 -39.20 -22.53 6.41
CA VAL A 67 -39.95 -23.33 5.43
C VAL A 67 -39.01 -24.30 4.71
N VAL A 68 -39.21 -25.60 4.85
CA VAL A 68 -38.36 -26.64 4.21
C VAL A 68 -39.14 -27.31 3.07
N GLY A 69 -38.50 -27.47 1.91
CA GLY A 69 -39.09 -28.15 0.77
C GLY A 69 -38.53 -27.66 -0.58
N PRO A 70 -38.67 -28.47 -1.65
CA PRO A 70 -38.09 -28.18 -2.96
C PRO A 70 -38.61 -26.88 -3.59
N GLU A 71 -39.86 -26.51 -3.32
CA GLU A 71 -40.45 -25.26 -3.80
C GLU A 71 -39.81 -24.03 -3.13
N ALA A 72 -39.65 -24.07 -1.80
CA ALA A 72 -38.98 -23.01 -1.06
C ALA A 72 -37.53 -22.83 -1.53
N ASP A 73 -36.81 -23.92 -1.82
CA ASP A 73 -35.45 -23.88 -2.36
C ASP A 73 -35.39 -23.30 -3.77
N ALA A 74 -36.34 -23.66 -4.64
CA ALA A 74 -36.45 -23.07 -5.97
C ALA A 74 -36.67 -21.55 -5.91
N ILE A 75 -37.53 -21.08 -5.00
CA ILE A 75 -37.78 -19.65 -4.79
C ILE A 75 -36.51 -18.94 -4.27
N ARG A 76 -35.82 -19.51 -3.28
CA ARG A 76 -34.54 -18.95 -2.79
C ARG A 76 -33.52 -18.82 -3.92
N LYS A 77 -33.39 -19.86 -4.75
CA LYS A 77 -32.46 -19.88 -5.88
C LYS A 77 -32.79 -18.81 -6.92
N ASP A 78 -34.07 -18.67 -7.29
CA ASP A 78 -34.51 -17.63 -8.23
C ASP A 78 -34.22 -16.21 -7.69
N LEU A 79 -34.53 -15.94 -6.42
CA LEU A 79 -34.22 -14.67 -5.77
C LEU A 79 -32.72 -14.33 -5.83
N LEU A 80 -31.86 -15.32 -5.54
CA LEU A 80 -30.40 -15.14 -5.61
C LEU A 80 -29.90 -14.91 -7.03
N ILE A 81 -30.47 -15.58 -8.05
CA ILE A 81 -30.13 -15.37 -9.46
C ILE A 81 -30.51 -13.96 -9.91
N ARG A 82 -31.73 -13.50 -9.58
CA ARG A 82 -32.18 -12.14 -9.89
C ARG A 82 -31.29 -11.11 -9.22
N ARG A 83 -30.96 -11.29 -7.94
CA ARG A 83 -30.03 -10.40 -7.23
C ARG A 83 -28.67 -10.32 -7.92
N ARG A 84 -28.04 -11.46 -8.20
CA ARG A 84 -26.75 -11.51 -8.94
C ARG A 84 -26.82 -10.83 -10.30
N THR A 85 -27.96 -10.90 -10.98
CA THR A 85 -28.16 -10.27 -12.29
C THR A 85 -28.25 -8.74 -12.15
N ALA A 86 -29.00 -8.25 -11.16
CA ALA A 86 -29.07 -6.83 -10.84
C ALA A 86 -27.70 -6.30 -10.36
N ASP A 87 -26.97 -7.05 -9.53
CA ASP A 87 -25.60 -6.72 -9.11
C ASP A 87 -24.69 -6.52 -10.32
N ARG A 88 -24.73 -7.46 -11.27
CA ARG A 88 -23.93 -7.37 -12.51
C ARG A 88 -24.32 -6.15 -13.35
N GLN A 89 -25.61 -5.84 -13.48
CA GLN A 89 -26.08 -4.67 -14.23
C GLN A 89 -25.65 -3.35 -13.57
N ALA A 90 -25.77 -3.26 -12.24
CA ALA A 90 -25.30 -2.12 -11.45
C ALA A 90 -23.80 -1.94 -11.60
N TRP A 91 -23.02 -3.03 -11.53
CA TRP A 91 -21.57 -3.01 -11.73
C TRP A 91 -21.18 -2.52 -13.14
N ILE A 92 -21.82 -3.03 -14.21
CA ILE A 92 -21.56 -2.56 -15.58
C ILE A 92 -21.87 -1.06 -15.71
N ALA A 93 -22.98 -0.60 -15.14
CA ALA A 93 -23.39 0.79 -15.26
C ALA A 93 -22.48 1.74 -14.47
N ASP A 94 -22.07 1.35 -13.25
CA ASP A 94 -21.09 2.07 -12.44
C ASP A 94 -19.72 2.16 -13.14
N ARG A 95 -19.26 1.05 -13.72
CA ARG A 95 -18.01 1.00 -14.47
C ARG A 95 -18.02 1.97 -15.67
N ARG A 96 -19.11 1.98 -16.45
CA ARG A 96 -19.27 2.92 -17.58
C ARG A 96 -19.28 4.37 -17.13
N LEU A 97 -19.93 4.66 -16.01
CA LEU A 97 -19.94 6.00 -15.41
C LEU A 97 -18.52 6.43 -15.01
N LYS A 98 -17.76 5.55 -14.34
CA LYS A 98 -16.37 5.81 -13.94
C LYS A 98 -15.45 6.06 -15.15
N LEU A 99 -15.55 5.24 -16.20
CA LEU A 99 -14.77 5.43 -17.43
C LEU A 99 -15.13 6.73 -18.14
N TYR A 100 -16.42 7.08 -18.20
CA TYR A 100 -16.86 8.35 -18.76
C TYR A 100 -16.19 9.54 -18.04
N TRP A 101 -16.23 9.55 -16.70
CA TRP A 101 -15.63 10.64 -15.92
C TRP A 101 -14.11 10.67 -15.99
N LEU A 102 -13.46 9.51 -16.04
CA LEU A 102 -12.02 9.44 -16.30
C LEU A 102 -11.67 10.06 -17.65
N ALA A 103 -12.44 9.75 -18.71
CA ALA A 103 -12.24 10.35 -20.03
C ALA A 103 -12.36 11.88 -19.98
N GLN A 104 -13.32 12.41 -19.22
CA GLN A 104 -13.48 13.86 -19.06
C GLN A 104 -12.29 14.51 -18.33
N ALA A 105 -11.73 13.82 -17.33
CA ALA A 105 -10.57 14.30 -16.58
C ALA A 105 -9.24 14.22 -17.34
N LEU A 106 -9.16 13.45 -18.43
CA LEU A 106 -7.96 13.29 -19.24
C LEU A 106 -7.85 14.36 -20.35
N PRO A 107 -6.62 14.69 -20.78
CA PRO A 107 -6.39 15.50 -21.98
C PRO A 107 -7.05 14.89 -23.22
N GLU A 108 -7.51 15.73 -24.15
CA GLU A 108 -8.26 15.31 -25.34
C GLU A 108 -7.54 14.23 -26.15
N GLN A 109 -6.21 14.32 -26.27
CA GLN A 109 -5.37 13.36 -26.98
C GLN A 109 -5.45 11.94 -26.39
N SER A 110 -5.64 11.82 -25.06
CA SER A 110 -5.72 10.52 -24.37
C SER A 110 -7.13 9.92 -24.35
N ARG A 111 -8.16 10.67 -24.78
CA ARG A 111 -9.55 10.18 -24.80
C ARG A 111 -9.81 9.17 -25.91
N GLY A 112 -9.10 9.28 -27.03
CA GLY A 112 -9.22 8.33 -28.15
C GLY A 112 -8.72 6.94 -27.79
N ASP A 113 -7.64 6.87 -26.99
CA ASP A 113 -7.04 5.61 -26.56
C ASP A 113 -7.96 4.82 -25.63
N LEU A 114 -8.69 5.50 -24.76
CA LEU A 114 -9.69 4.92 -23.87
C LEU A 114 -10.78 4.12 -24.59
N ALA A 115 -11.21 4.56 -25.77
CA ALA A 115 -12.29 3.92 -26.52
C ALA A 115 -11.88 2.57 -27.15
N ASN A 116 -10.56 2.30 -27.20
CA ASN A 116 -10.00 1.10 -27.81
C ASN A 116 -9.50 0.07 -26.78
N LEU A 117 -9.62 0.36 -25.48
CA LEU A 117 -9.19 -0.55 -24.43
C LEU A 117 -10.04 -1.81 -24.41
N LEU A 118 -9.38 -2.94 -24.19
CA LEU A 118 -10.05 -4.19 -23.85
C LEU A 118 -10.65 -4.09 -22.44
N PRO A 119 -11.68 -4.89 -22.09
CA PRO A 119 -12.27 -4.85 -20.76
C PRO A 119 -11.26 -5.03 -19.62
N ASP A 120 -10.27 -5.91 -19.76
CA ASP A 120 -9.27 -6.11 -18.70
C ASP A 120 -8.33 -4.90 -18.56
N GLU A 121 -8.09 -4.17 -19.65
CA GLU A 121 -7.27 -2.94 -19.67
C GLU A 121 -8.04 -1.75 -19.09
N GLU A 122 -9.35 -1.67 -19.32
CA GLU A 122 -10.22 -0.68 -18.67
C GLU A 122 -10.21 -0.86 -17.14
N ASP A 123 -10.26 -2.10 -16.64
CA ASP A 123 -10.19 -2.37 -15.20
C ASP A 123 -8.83 -1.98 -14.62
N ALA A 124 -7.74 -2.40 -15.27
CA ALA A 124 -6.39 -2.00 -14.87
C ALA A 124 -6.22 -0.46 -14.85
N LEU A 125 -6.83 0.24 -15.80
CA LEU A 125 -6.79 1.71 -15.83
C LEU A 125 -7.64 2.35 -14.73
N LEU A 126 -8.83 1.80 -14.44
CA LEU A 126 -9.66 2.26 -13.33
C LEU A 126 -8.97 2.04 -11.98
N ASP A 127 -8.22 0.95 -11.83
CA ASP A 127 -7.44 0.65 -10.63
C ASP A 127 -6.21 1.56 -10.51
N ALA A 128 -5.57 1.91 -11.64
CA ALA A 128 -4.42 2.81 -11.69
C ALA A 128 -4.76 4.30 -11.51
N ARG A 129 -6.05 4.67 -11.36
CA ARG A 129 -6.46 6.08 -11.20
C ARG A 129 -5.83 6.70 -9.97
N THR A 130 -5.31 7.91 -10.14
CA THR A 130 -4.87 8.79 -9.05
C THR A 130 -6.06 9.24 -8.19
N VAL A 131 -5.79 9.61 -6.94
CA VAL A 131 -6.81 10.14 -6.01
C VAL A 131 -7.67 11.27 -6.61
N PRO A 132 -7.09 12.30 -7.26
CA PRO A 132 -7.90 13.31 -7.94
C PRO A 132 -8.85 12.70 -8.97
N GLN A 133 -8.37 11.81 -9.84
CA GLN A 133 -9.18 11.16 -10.88
C GLN A 133 -10.33 10.33 -10.30
N ARG A 134 -10.09 9.63 -9.19
CA ARG A 134 -11.14 8.88 -8.49
C ARG A 134 -12.18 9.82 -7.88
N LEU A 135 -11.73 10.92 -7.26
CA LEU A 135 -12.65 11.93 -6.72
C LEU A 135 -13.37 12.78 -7.77
N PHE A 136 -12.97 12.73 -9.04
CA PHE A 136 -13.72 13.34 -10.13
C PHE A 136 -15.02 12.60 -10.46
N VAL A 137 -15.17 11.34 -10.01
CA VAL A 137 -16.40 10.59 -10.19
C VAL A 137 -17.47 11.10 -9.21
N PRO A 138 -18.68 11.43 -9.69
CA PRO A 138 -19.79 11.83 -8.83
C PRO A 138 -20.20 10.72 -7.87
N LEU A 139 -20.59 11.12 -6.66
CA LEU A 139 -21.13 10.21 -5.67
C LEU A 139 -22.61 9.93 -5.94
N PRO A 140 -23.12 8.74 -5.55
CA PRO A 140 -24.55 8.47 -5.62
C PRO A 140 -25.33 9.42 -4.70
N PRO A 141 -26.52 9.88 -5.11
CA PRO A 141 -27.33 10.80 -4.31
C PRO A 141 -27.61 10.25 -2.91
N LYS A 142 -27.41 11.09 -1.91
CA LYS A 142 -27.70 10.75 -0.50
C LYS A 142 -27.94 12.00 0.32
N THR A 143 -29.06 12.01 1.03
CA THR A 143 -29.36 13.01 2.05
C THR A 143 -28.90 12.52 3.41
N PHE A 144 -28.13 13.35 4.09
CA PHE A 144 -27.68 13.19 5.47
C PHE A 144 -28.45 14.20 6.33
N ASP A 145 -29.10 13.73 7.39
CA ASP A 145 -29.75 14.59 8.38
C ASP A 145 -29.10 14.37 9.74
N LYS A 146 -28.48 15.42 10.29
CA LYS A 146 -27.76 15.41 11.57
C LYS A 146 -26.85 14.18 11.73
N THR A 147 -26.16 13.81 10.66
CA THR A 147 -25.30 12.63 10.64
C THR A 147 -23.91 13.01 11.14
N PRO A 148 -23.25 12.19 11.99
CA PRO A 148 -21.88 12.44 12.42
C PRO A 148 -20.92 12.57 11.24
N VAL A 149 -19.96 13.50 11.31
CA VAL A 149 -18.96 13.71 10.23
C VAL A 149 -18.24 12.42 9.87
N GLU A 150 -17.82 11.65 10.87
CA GLU A 150 -17.11 10.39 10.66
C GLU A 150 -17.90 9.42 9.77
N GLU A 151 -19.23 9.34 9.95
CA GLU A 151 -20.10 8.50 9.11
C GLU A 151 -20.24 9.05 7.68
N VAL A 152 -20.29 10.37 7.53
CA VAL A 152 -20.32 11.01 6.20
C VAL A 152 -19.03 10.75 5.44
N LEU A 153 -17.87 10.94 6.09
CA LEU A 153 -16.55 10.68 5.49
C LEU A 153 -16.37 9.20 5.15
N ALA A 154 -16.76 8.28 6.04
CA ALA A 154 -16.71 6.84 5.79
C ALA A 154 -17.60 6.43 4.60
N TRP A 155 -18.77 7.07 4.45
CA TRP A 155 -19.61 6.85 3.28
C TRP A 155 -18.96 7.36 1.98
N ILE A 156 -18.34 8.55 2.02
CA ILE A 156 -17.59 9.08 0.87
C ILE A 156 -16.47 8.12 0.49
N GLU A 157 -15.69 7.65 1.46
CA GLU A 157 -14.59 6.70 1.23
C GLU A 157 -15.09 5.43 0.55
N THR A 158 -16.16 4.84 1.08
CA THR A 158 -16.79 3.62 0.53
C THR A 158 -17.30 3.82 -0.91
N LYS A 159 -17.84 5.01 -1.22
CA LYS A 159 -18.48 5.26 -2.52
C LYS A 159 -17.53 5.81 -3.58
N SER A 160 -16.49 6.53 -3.19
CA SER A 160 -15.47 7.05 -4.11
C SER A 160 -14.33 6.07 -4.37
N ASP A 161 -14.18 5.03 -3.53
CA ASP A 161 -12.98 4.18 -3.51
C ASP A 161 -11.70 5.03 -3.33
N VAL A 162 -11.82 6.06 -2.49
CA VAL A 162 -10.73 6.97 -2.12
C VAL A 162 -10.72 7.04 -0.61
N ARG A 163 -9.57 6.72 -0.02
CA ARG A 163 -9.42 6.82 1.42
C ARG A 163 -9.55 8.28 1.87
N VAL A 164 -10.40 8.57 2.85
CA VAL A 164 -10.59 9.93 3.36
C VAL A 164 -10.06 9.99 4.78
N VAL A 165 -8.96 10.72 4.98
CA VAL A 165 -8.32 10.81 6.29
C VAL A 165 -8.48 12.22 6.85
N ALA A 166 -9.15 12.34 7.99
CA ALA A 166 -9.27 13.59 8.72
C ALA A 166 -8.24 13.66 9.85
N ASP A 167 -7.47 14.75 9.87
CA ASP A 167 -6.53 15.09 10.94
C ASP A 167 -7.28 15.66 12.15
N TRP A 168 -7.99 14.78 12.85
CA TRP A 168 -8.83 15.14 14.00
C TRP A 168 -8.07 15.97 15.04
N PRO A 169 -6.81 15.67 15.42
CA PRO A 169 -6.06 16.53 16.34
C PRO A 169 -5.93 17.99 15.88
N ALA A 170 -5.72 18.24 14.58
CA ALA A 170 -5.67 19.59 14.04
C ALA A 170 -7.07 20.22 13.92
N LEU A 171 -8.06 19.44 13.48
CA LEU A 171 -9.44 19.89 13.31
C LEU A 171 -10.10 20.24 14.66
N THR A 172 -9.83 19.49 15.72
CA THR A 172 -10.36 19.79 17.06
C THR A 172 -9.85 21.11 17.62
N LYS A 173 -8.63 21.55 17.23
CA LYS A 173 -8.11 22.89 17.62
C LYS A 173 -8.92 24.05 17.04
N ILE A 174 -9.61 23.83 15.91
CA ILE A 174 -10.52 24.81 15.32
C ILE A 174 -12.00 24.52 15.67
N GLY A 175 -12.24 23.64 16.65
CA GLY A 175 -13.58 23.33 17.13
C GLY A 175 -14.36 22.30 16.31
N VAL A 176 -13.69 21.53 15.44
CA VAL A 176 -14.31 20.45 14.65
C VAL A 176 -13.99 19.10 15.26
N SER A 177 -15.03 18.32 15.55
CA SER A 177 -14.97 16.98 16.14
C SER A 177 -15.60 15.93 15.22
N LYS A 178 -15.17 14.68 15.38
CA LYS A 178 -15.69 13.54 14.61
C LYS A 178 -17.19 13.27 14.83
N ILE A 179 -17.69 13.66 16.01
CA ILE A 179 -19.09 13.49 16.41
C ILE A 179 -19.97 14.69 16.04
N ASP A 180 -19.38 15.75 15.49
CA ASP A 180 -20.18 16.88 15.01
C ASP A 180 -21.14 16.39 13.94
N VAL A 181 -22.34 16.96 13.92
CA VAL A 181 -23.39 16.52 13.02
C VAL A 181 -23.52 17.48 11.85
N VAL A 182 -23.70 16.93 10.65
CA VAL A 182 -23.98 17.70 9.44
C VAL A 182 -25.29 17.27 8.82
N SER A 183 -26.02 18.25 8.29
CA SER A 183 -27.14 18.01 7.39
C SER A 183 -26.71 18.46 6.00
N LEU A 184 -26.64 17.50 5.07
CA LEU A 184 -26.06 17.65 3.74
C LEU A 184 -26.90 16.87 2.76
N ASP A 185 -27.23 17.48 1.63
CA ASP A 185 -27.75 16.76 0.49
C ASP A 185 -26.63 16.57 -0.55
N VAL A 186 -26.12 15.35 -0.67
CA VAL A 186 -25.26 14.96 -1.78
C VAL A 186 -26.20 14.75 -2.95
N GLY A 187 -26.31 15.78 -3.80
CA GLY A 187 -27.35 15.95 -4.82
C GLY A 187 -27.36 14.90 -5.94
N LYS A 188 -27.92 15.25 -7.11
CA LYS A 188 -27.95 14.39 -8.30
C LYS A 188 -26.49 14.08 -8.75
N TYR A 189 -26.28 13.09 -9.62
CA TYR A 189 -24.96 12.63 -10.09
C TYR A 189 -24.16 13.68 -10.92
N ASP A 190 -24.32 14.97 -10.66
CA ASP A 190 -23.71 16.09 -11.39
C ASP A 190 -22.48 16.68 -10.68
N LYS A 191 -22.25 16.37 -9.40
CA LYS A 191 -21.11 16.90 -8.64
C LYS A 191 -20.03 15.84 -8.38
N PRO A 192 -18.76 16.10 -8.73
CA PRO A 192 -17.62 15.28 -8.35
C PRO A 192 -17.58 15.00 -6.83
N ALA A 193 -17.11 13.81 -6.44
CA ALA A 193 -16.91 13.48 -5.02
C ALA A 193 -16.05 14.52 -4.28
N MET A 194 -15.03 15.07 -4.96
CA MET A 194 -14.21 16.17 -4.42
C MET A 194 -15.06 17.36 -3.95
N ASP A 195 -16.08 17.75 -4.71
CA ASP A 195 -16.92 18.90 -4.36
C ASP A 195 -17.88 18.57 -3.21
N THR A 196 -18.30 17.31 -3.10
CA THR A 196 -18.98 16.83 -1.89
C THR A 196 -18.07 16.93 -0.66
N VAL A 197 -16.81 16.48 -0.75
CA VAL A 197 -15.84 16.60 0.34
C VAL A 197 -15.64 18.08 0.71
N LYS A 198 -15.46 18.97 -0.27
CA LYS A 198 -15.39 20.42 -0.03
C LYS A 198 -16.63 20.96 0.68
N THR A 199 -17.82 20.52 0.28
CA THR A 199 -19.08 20.95 0.91
C THR A 199 -19.17 20.51 2.36
N VAL A 200 -18.79 19.26 2.67
CA VAL A 200 -18.69 18.74 4.04
C VAL A 200 -17.70 19.56 4.86
N VAL A 201 -16.49 19.78 4.32
CA VAL A 201 -15.43 20.51 5.00
C VAL A 201 -15.80 21.98 5.24
N ALA A 202 -16.41 22.64 4.25
CA ALA A 202 -16.90 24.01 4.38
C ALA A 202 -18.00 24.14 5.43
N ALA A 203 -18.94 23.18 5.46
CA ALA A 203 -20.01 23.14 6.47
C ALA A 203 -19.45 22.99 7.90
N LEU A 204 -18.34 22.27 8.05
CA LEU A 204 -17.73 22.00 9.35
C LEU A 204 -16.83 23.12 9.85
N ALA A 205 -15.96 23.61 8.96
CA ALA A 205 -14.82 24.42 9.38
C ALA A 205 -14.88 25.88 8.93
N LYS A 206 -15.94 26.31 8.20
CA LYS A 206 -16.08 27.70 7.71
C LYS A 206 -14.77 28.23 7.08
N ASP A 207 -14.19 27.44 6.18
CA ASP A 207 -12.92 27.69 5.46
C ASP A 207 -11.61 27.54 6.26
N LEU A 208 -11.67 27.14 7.54
CA LEU A 208 -10.47 26.91 8.37
C LEU A 208 -9.79 25.56 8.10
N ALA A 209 -10.51 24.63 7.47
CA ALA A 209 -9.98 23.34 7.02
C ALA A 209 -9.69 23.37 5.52
N VAL A 210 -8.67 22.62 5.14
CA VAL A 210 -8.14 22.51 3.79
C VAL A 210 -8.12 21.05 3.41
N ILE A 211 -8.43 20.77 2.14
CA ILE A 211 -8.37 19.45 1.55
C ILE A 211 -7.10 19.35 0.74
N ASP A 212 -6.24 18.37 1.04
CA ASP A 212 -5.06 18.06 0.26
C ASP A 212 -5.22 16.72 -0.48
N PRO A 213 -5.47 16.77 -1.80
CA PRO A 213 -5.60 15.57 -2.62
C PRO A 213 -4.27 15.05 -3.17
N ARG A 214 -3.13 15.64 -2.79
CA ARG A 214 -1.80 15.27 -3.34
C ARG A 214 -1.24 13.99 -2.73
N GLN A 215 -1.94 13.37 -1.77
CA GLN A 215 -1.51 12.10 -1.23
C GLN A 215 -1.85 10.98 -2.24
N SER A 216 -0.95 10.00 -2.33
CA SER A 216 -0.94 8.98 -3.39
C SER A 216 -2.19 8.10 -3.42
N ASP A 217 -2.78 7.86 -2.25
CA ASP A 217 -3.88 6.90 -2.02
C ASP A 217 -5.05 7.47 -1.20
N ALA A 218 -4.93 8.71 -0.72
CA ALA A 218 -5.89 9.30 0.19
C ALA A 218 -6.13 10.79 -0.02
N VAL A 219 -7.21 11.29 0.58
CA VAL A 219 -7.56 12.70 0.67
C VAL A 219 -7.39 13.10 2.11
N LEU A 220 -6.49 14.05 2.36
CA LEU A 220 -6.27 14.56 3.70
C LEU A 220 -7.15 15.78 3.95
N ILE A 221 -7.91 15.76 5.03
CA ILE A 221 -8.65 16.91 5.56
C ILE A 221 -7.94 17.36 6.83
N SER A 222 -7.36 18.55 6.84
CA SER A 222 -6.67 19.12 8.01
C SER A 222 -6.81 20.64 8.01
N THR A 223 -6.22 21.33 8.99
CA THR A 223 -6.10 22.79 8.95
C THR A 223 -4.97 23.21 8.02
N LYS A 224 -4.93 24.49 7.62
CA LYS A 224 -3.79 25.02 6.84
C LYS A 224 -2.46 24.83 7.58
N GLU A 225 -2.46 24.99 8.89
CA GLU A 225 -1.29 24.74 9.74
C GLU A 225 -0.92 23.26 9.75
N GLY A 226 -1.89 22.35 9.92
CA GLY A 226 -1.65 20.91 9.92
C GLY A 226 -1.05 20.41 8.60
N ILE A 227 -1.57 20.87 7.46
CA ILE A 227 -0.96 20.59 6.14
C ILE A 227 0.46 21.14 6.07
N GLY A 228 0.69 22.39 6.52
CA GLY A 228 2.03 22.98 6.53
C GLY A 228 3.03 22.17 7.38
N GLN A 229 2.60 21.68 8.54
CA GLN A 229 3.42 20.81 9.39
C GLN A 229 3.72 19.47 8.72
N LEU A 230 2.78 18.90 7.98
CA LEU A 230 3.00 17.66 7.23
C LEU A 230 3.97 17.86 6.07
N GLN A 231 3.82 18.94 5.31
CA GLN A 231 4.74 19.28 4.22
C GLN A 231 6.16 19.55 4.74
N GLU A 232 6.28 20.22 5.89
CA GLU A 232 7.59 20.43 6.52
C GLU A 232 8.19 19.11 7.01
N ARG A 233 7.36 18.19 7.52
CA ARG A 233 7.81 16.83 7.88
C ARG A 233 8.24 16.02 6.65
N ASP A 234 7.54 16.12 5.52
CA ASP A 234 7.96 15.50 4.25
C ASP A 234 9.34 16.03 3.84
N ARG A 235 9.54 17.34 3.96
CA ARG A 235 10.83 18.00 3.68
C ARG A 235 11.94 17.49 4.60
N LEU A 236 11.67 17.39 5.91
CA LEU A 236 12.63 16.88 6.89
C LEU A 236 12.92 15.39 6.69
N LEU A 237 11.90 14.59 6.39
CA LEU A 237 12.04 13.16 6.10
C LEU A 237 12.95 12.94 4.90
N THR A 238 12.78 13.75 3.85
CA THR A 238 13.62 13.72 2.63
C THR A 238 15.10 13.91 2.94
N GLY A 239 15.43 14.65 4.02
CA GLY A 239 16.81 14.83 4.49
C GLY A 239 17.31 13.77 5.48
N ARG A 240 16.43 12.91 6.00
CA ARG A 240 16.75 11.90 7.04
C ARG A 240 16.93 10.48 6.49
N VAL A 241 16.35 10.18 5.33
CA VAL A 241 16.32 8.84 4.74
C VAL A 241 17.04 8.82 3.39
N LYS A 242 17.70 7.70 3.05
CA LYS A 242 18.42 7.59 1.76
C LYS A 242 17.47 7.51 0.57
N SER A 243 16.27 6.97 0.77
CA SER A 243 15.30 6.70 -0.30
C SER A 243 13.96 7.41 -0.05
N PRO A 244 13.86 8.74 -0.15
CA PRO A 244 12.63 9.49 0.14
C PRO A 244 11.42 9.00 -0.67
N ALA A 245 11.64 8.63 -1.94
CA ALA A 245 10.58 8.15 -2.82
C ALA A 245 9.86 6.90 -2.28
N ALA A 246 10.61 5.98 -1.64
CA ALA A 246 10.05 4.75 -1.06
C ALA A 246 9.11 5.05 0.12
N TRP A 247 9.33 6.16 0.82
CA TRP A 247 8.47 6.59 1.92
C TRP A 247 7.22 7.36 1.44
N THR A 248 7.28 7.97 0.26
CA THR A 248 6.15 8.70 -0.35
C THR A 248 5.10 7.81 -1.02
N THR A 249 5.28 6.50 -0.98
CA THR A 249 4.27 5.53 -1.47
C THR A 249 3.66 4.69 -0.35
N THR A 250 4.14 4.81 0.90
CA THR A 250 3.56 4.08 2.03
C THR A 250 2.17 4.62 2.37
N PRO A 251 1.21 3.74 2.74
CA PRO A 251 -0.12 4.15 3.16
C PRO A 251 -0.07 5.14 4.32
N LEU A 252 -1.08 6.02 4.42
CA LEU A 252 -1.26 6.84 5.61
C LEU A 252 -1.59 5.97 6.83
N LEU A 253 -1.05 6.31 7.98
CA LEU A 253 -1.45 5.75 9.27
C LEU A 253 -2.68 6.49 9.79
N GLN A 254 -3.53 5.75 10.49
CA GLN A 254 -4.62 6.36 11.24
C GLN A 254 -4.05 7.17 12.41
N PRO A 255 -4.66 8.32 12.76
CA PRO A 255 -4.27 9.05 13.95
C PRO A 255 -4.34 8.16 15.20
N ALA A 256 -3.29 8.19 16.02
CA ALA A 256 -3.19 7.39 17.23
C ALA A 256 -2.39 8.13 18.30
N ALA A 257 -2.83 8.05 19.55
CA ALA A 257 -2.08 8.54 20.69
C ALA A 257 -1.65 7.35 21.55
N TYR A 258 -0.35 7.23 21.77
CA TYR A 258 0.25 6.24 22.64
C TYR A 258 0.80 6.99 23.85
N THR A 259 0.32 6.66 25.04
CA THR A 259 0.76 7.26 26.30
C THR A 259 1.33 6.15 27.16
N GLN A 260 2.64 6.20 27.41
CA GLN A 260 3.36 5.21 28.21
C GLN A 260 3.16 3.76 27.73
N VAL A 261 3.15 3.56 26.42
CA VAL A 261 2.98 2.23 25.81
C VAL A 261 4.37 1.62 25.54
N PRO A 262 4.58 0.32 25.78
CA PRO A 262 5.81 -0.37 25.41
C PRO A 262 6.17 -0.15 23.93
N LEU A 263 7.43 0.14 23.64
CA LEU A 263 7.92 0.41 22.28
C LEU A 263 7.56 -0.70 21.29
N ILE A 264 7.64 -1.97 21.70
CA ILE A 264 7.26 -3.09 20.82
C ILE A 264 5.79 -3.01 20.39
N GLU A 265 4.88 -2.71 21.31
CA GLU A 265 3.46 -2.56 20.98
C GLU A 265 3.19 -1.34 20.08
N VAL A 266 3.93 -0.25 20.31
CA VAL A 266 3.86 0.94 19.44
C VAL A 266 4.29 0.57 18.02
N LEU A 267 5.39 -0.15 17.87
CA LEU A 267 5.90 -0.60 16.57
C LEU A 267 4.92 -1.54 15.87
N GLU A 268 4.40 -2.56 16.55
CA GLU A 268 3.41 -3.50 16.01
C GLU A 268 2.16 -2.76 15.49
N ARG A 269 1.64 -1.82 16.28
CA ARG A 269 0.46 -1.02 15.88
C ARG A 269 0.76 -0.03 14.76
N MET A 270 1.96 0.55 14.73
CA MET A 270 2.38 1.50 13.69
C MET A 270 2.63 0.82 12.36
N LEU A 271 3.23 -0.37 12.38
CA LEU A 271 3.58 -1.11 11.17
C LEU A 271 2.37 -1.78 10.53
N GLY A 272 1.41 -2.24 11.34
CA GLY A 272 0.26 -2.98 10.82
C GLY A 272 0.72 -4.24 10.09
N SER A 273 0.57 -4.27 8.76
CA SER A 273 1.09 -5.35 7.91
C SER A 273 2.50 -5.13 7.38
N ALA A 274 3.09 -3.93 7.57
CA ALA A 274 4.47 -3.67 7.19
C ALA A 274 5.43 -4.46 8.09
N SER A 275 6.58 -4.82 7.53
CA SER A 275 7.65 -5.48 8.29
C SER A 275 8.66 -4.46 8.82
N ALA A 276 9.17 -4.68 10.02
CA ALA A 276 10.33 -3.97 10.53
C ALA A 276 11.41 -4.90 11.06
N GLU A 277 12.64 -4.46 10.90
CA GLU A 277 13.84 -5.02 11.49
C GLU A 277 14.33 -4.06 12.57
N VAL A 278 14.22 -4.45 13.84
CA VAL A 278 14.65 -3.64 14.97
C VAL A 278 15.90 -4.26 15.57
N HIS A 279 16.99 -3.51 15.59
CA HIS A 279 18.26 -3.98 16.14
C HIS A 279 18.30 -3.78 17.65
N TRP A 280 17.58 -4.63 18.38
CA TRP A 280 17.42 -4.51 19.83
C TRP A 280 18.74 -4.47 20.59
N ASP A 281 19.75 -5.25 20.20
CA ASP A 281 21.06 -5.24 20.86
C ASP A 281 21.75 -3.87 20.75
N ARG A 282 21.65 -3.23 19.59
CA ARG A 282 22.20 -1.89 19.33
C ARG A 282 21.43 -0.83 20.11
N LEU A 283 20.09 -0.91 20.10
CA LEU A 283 19.22 0.01 20.83
C LEU A 283 19.38 -0.15 22.35
N ALA A 284 19.63 -1.36 22.85
CA ALA A 284 19.85 -1.64 24.27
C ALA A 284 21.09 -0.93 24.81
N ALA A 285 22.15 -0.78 23.99
CA ALA A 285 23.33 0.02 24.33
C ALA A 285 23.02 1.52 24.51
N LEU A 286 21.87 1.99 23.98
CA LEU A 286 21.35 3.35 24.16
C LEU A 286 20.29 3.43 25.28
N GLY A 287 20.08 2.34 26.03
CA GLY A 287 19.04 2.26 27.06
C GLY A 287 17.63 2.04 26.51
N ILE A 288 17.49 1.67 25.23
CA ILE A 288 16.20 1.42 24.57
C ILE A 288 16.00 -0.08 24.42
N LYS A 289 14.88 -0.57 24.94
CA LYS A 289 14.48 -1.97 24.99
C LYS A 289 13.05 -2.14 24.46
N PRO A 290 12.60 -3.37 24.14
CA PRO A 290 11.22 -3.61 23.71
C PRO A 290 10.16 -3.06 24.67
N ASP A 291 10.42 -3.11 25.98
CA ASP A 291 9.55 -2.63 27.05
C ASP A 291 9.72 -1.13 27.39
N THR A 292 10.54 -0.40 26.63
CA THR A 292 10.73 1.04 26.84
C THR A 292 9.40 1.77 26.63
N SER A 293 8.94 2.46 27.68
CA SER A 293 7.71 3.22 27.66
C SER A 293 7.84 4.46 26.77
N VAL A 294 7.02 4.52 25.72
CA VAL A 294 7.00 5.62 24.75
C VAL A 294 5.68 6.38 24.85
N SER A 295 5.78 7.71 24.80
CA SER A 295 4.62 8.60 24.62
C SER A 295 4.76 9.34 23.31
N ILE A 296 3.88 9.05 22.36
CA ILE A 296 3.90 9.64 21.02
C ILE A 296 2.46 9.84 20.52
N THR A 297 2.20 11.01 19.94
CA THR A 297 0.94 11.29 19.25
C THR A 297 1.20 11.34 17.76
N LEU A 298 0.63 10.37 17.04
CA LEU A 298 0.61 10.32 15.60
C LEU A 298 -0.68 10.98 15.12
N GLY A 299 -0.56 12.05 14.33
CA GLY A 299 -1.65 12.53 13.49
C GLY A 299 -1.78 11.67 12.24
N VAL A 300 -2.25 12.27 11.15
CA VAL A 300 -2.25 11.60 9.84
C VAL A 300 -0.83 11.60 9.28
N HIS A 301 -0.15 10.46 9.35
CA HIS A 301 1.26 10.34 9.01
C HIS A 301 1.50 9.20 8.05
N ARG A 302 2.37 9.37 7.06
CA ARG A 302 2.97 8.24 6.36
C ARG A 302 3.83 7.44 7.34
N ILE A 303 4.09 6.16 7.06
CA ILE A 303 4.95 5.33 7.91
C ILE A 303 6.29 6.05 8.17
N GLY A 304 6.89 6.65 7.14
CA GLY A 304 8.15 7.40 7.29
C GLY A 304 8.08 8.58 8.25
N HIS A 305 6.97 9.33 8.26
CA HIS A 305 6.75 10.41 9.23
C HIS A 305 6.58 9.89 10.65
N ALA A 306 5.85 8.79 10.80
CA ALA A 306 5.65 8.19 12.10
C ALA A 306 6.96 7.66 12.67
N PHE A 307 7.82 7.05 11.85
CA PHE A 307 9.17 6.67 12.26
C PHE A 307 10.08 7.87 12.52
N ALA A 308 9.97 8.97 11.77
CA ALA A 308 10.70 10.19 12.07
C ALA A 308 10.36 10.72 13.47
N LEU A 309 9.06 10.79 13.81
CA LEU A 309 8.60 11.18 15.14
C LEU A 309 9.04 10.18 16.21
N LEU A 310 8.92 8.88 15.94
CA LEU A 310 9.38 7.83 16.85
C LEU A 310 10.87 7.98 17.14
N THR A 311 11.70 8.18 16.13
CA THR A 311 13.14 8.39 16.34
C THR A 311 13.46 9.67 17.10
N ASP A 312 12.68 10.74 16.95
CA ASP A 312 12.85 11.94 17.78
C ASP A 312 12.58 11.61 19.27
N VAL A 313 11.51 10.85 19.57
CA VAL A 313 11.21 10.39 20.93
C VAL A 313 12.29 9.45 21.46
N LEU A 314 12.75 8.49 20.67
CA LEU A 314 13.81 7.56 21.07
C LEU A 314 15.15 8.27 21.28
N ASN A 315 15.49 9.26 20.46
CA ASN A 315 16.69 10.08 20.65
C ASN A 315 16.64 10.93 21.92
N ALA A 316 15.44 11.41 22.29
CA ALA A 316 15.23 12.10 23.56
C ALA A 316 15.41 11.15 24.75
N ILE A 317 14.89 9.93 24.69
CA ILE A 317 15.09 8.88 25.71
C ILE A 317 16.57 8.54 25.84
N ALA A 318 17.28 8.36 24.72
CA ALA A 318 18.71 8.10 24.69
C ALA A 318 19.58 9.30 25.11
N GLN A 319 18.98 10.48 25.33
CA GLN A 319 19.66 11.74 25.63
C GLN A 319 20.81 12.08 24.65
N LYS A 320 20.68 11.62 23.41
CA LYS A 320 21.72 11.73 22.39
C LYS A 320 21.08 11.95 21.02
N PRO A 321 21.01 13.19 20.53
CA PRO A 321 20.42 13.49 19.23
C PRO A 321 21.06 12.68 18.10
N GLY A 322 20.22 12.00 17.32
CA GLY A 322 20.64 11.16 16.19
C GLY A 322 21.40 9.90 16.58
N ALA A 323 21.27 9.40 17.82
CA ALA A 323 21.75 8.09 18.21
C ALA A 323 20.94 6.96 17.56
N VAL A 324 19.62 7.15 17.48
CA VAL A 324 18.65 6.27 16.81
C VAL A 324 18.28 6.87 15.46
N THR A 325 18.23 6.01 14.46
CA THR A 325 17.89 6.34 13.09
C THR A 325 17.13 5.19 12.44
N PHE A 326 16.57 5.44 11.26
CA PHE A 326 15.79 4.46 10.53
C PHE A 326 15.92 4.69 9.02
N ASP A 327 15.70 3.65 8.24
CA ASP A 327 15.51 3.75 6.79
C ASP A 327 14.70 2.56 6.27
N LEU A 328 14.35 2.58 4.99
CA LEU A 328 13.79 1.43 4.30
C LEU A 328 14.90 0.62 3.62
N SER A 329 14.84 -0.69 3.80
CA SER A 329 15.60 -1.59 2.95
C SER A 329 15.07 -1.57 1.50
N PRO A 330 15.85 -2.03 0.51
CA PRO A 330 15.38 -2.19 -0.87
C PRO A 330 14.13 -3.08 -0.99
N GLU A 331 13.90 -3.98 -0.03
CA GLU A 331 12.72 -4.86 0.04
C GLU A 331 11.51 -4.19 0.72
N GLY A 332 11.61 -2.94 1.16
CA GLY A 332 10.54 -2.22 1.85
C GLY A 332 10.40 -2.56 3.33
N VAL A 333 11.41 -3.19 3.95
CA VAL A 333 11.43 -3.44 5.40
C VAL A 333 11.95 -2.21 6.12
N VAL A 334 11.24 -1.73 7.13
CA VAL A 334 11.72 -0.61 7.96
C VAL A 334 12.82 -1.10 8.88
N ILE A 335 14.02 -0.54 8.77
CA ILE A 335 15.13 -0.85 9.66
C ILE A 335 15.22 0.25 10.72
N LEU A 336 15.16 -0.12 12.00
CA LEU A 336 15.32 0.79 13.14
C LEU A 336 16.54 0.37 13.97
N SER A 337 17.54 1.24 14.04
CA SER A 337 18.83 0.91 14.68
C SER A 337 19.58 2.18 15.11
N ASP A 338 20.82 2.02 15.58
CA ASP A 338 21.77 3.12 15.61
C ASP A 338 22.33 3.40 14.19
N LYS A 339 23.12 4.48 14.04
CA LYS A 339 23.71 4.85 12.74
C LYS A 339 24.58 3.76 12.12
N ARG A 340 25.30 3.01 12.94
CA ARG A 340 26.23 1.97 12.48
C ARG A 340 25.45 0.73 12.07
N GLY A 341 24.53 0.25 12.91
CA GLY A 341 23.69 -0.90 12.62
C GLY A 341 22.78 -0.67 11.41
N LEU A 342 22.25 0.55 11.23
CA LEU A 342 21.52 0.91 10.01
C LEU A 342 22.42 0.83 8.76
N ALA A 343 23.65 1.35 8.84
CA ALA A 343 24.59 1.29 7.72
C ALA A 343 24.99 -0.17 7.39
N GLU A 344 25.22 -1.00 8.40
CA GLU A 344 25.52 -2.43 8.25
C GLU A 344 24.34 -3.18 7.61
N ALA A 345 23.11 -2.97 8.08
CA ALA A 345 21.92 -3.63 7.54
C ALA A 345 21.59 -3.17 6.11
N LEU A 346 21.69 -1.88 5.82
CA LEU A 346 21.49 -1.37 4.47
C LEU A 346 22.57 -1.88 3.52
N ALA A 347 23.84 -1.94 3.94
CA ALA A 347 24.89 -2.51 3.11
C ALA A 347 24.64 -4.00 2.82
N ALA A 348 24.16 -4.77 3.80
CA ALA A 348 23.77 -6.16 3.59
C ALA A 348 22.59 -6.30 2.61
N ALA A 349 21.61 -5.40 2.70
CA ALA A 349 20.44 -5.38 1.83
C ALA A 349 20.79 -4.95 0.39
N ASP A 350 21.57 -3.88 0.24
CA ASP A 350 22.08 -3.40 -1.06
C ASP A 350 22.92 -4.48 -1.75
N TRP A 351 23.67 -5.25 -0.97
CA TRP A 351 24.45 -6.35 -1.50
C TRP A 351 23.53 -7.42 -2.11
N LEU A 352 22.50 -7.86 -1.38
CA LEU A 352 21.52 -8.85 -1.86
C LEU A 352 20.79 -8.33 -3.10
N ALA A 353 20.37 -7.07 -3.09
CA ALA A 353 19.77 -6.42 -4.26
C ALA A 353 20.73 -6.39 -5.46
N GLY A 354 22.01 -6.11 -5.24
CA GLY A 354 23.06 -6.14 -6.27
C GLY A 354 23.32 -7.54 -6.83
N ALA A 355 23.21 -8.58 -6.00
CA ALA A 355 23.23 -9.97 -6.46
C ALA A 355 22.03 -10.31 -7.34
N VAL A 356 20.83 -9.94 -6.90
CA VAL A 356 19.59 -10.14 -7.66
C VAL A 356 19.65 -9.40 -9.00
N ALA A 357 20.24 -8.22 -9.04
CA ALA A 357 20.38 -7.45 -10.27
C ALA A 357 21.29 -8.13 -11.31
N LYS A 358 22.27 -8.93 -10.86
CA LYS A 358 23.16 -9.69 -11.75
C LYS A 358 22.51 -10.97 -12.28
N GLU A 359 21.60 -11.57 -11.51
CA GLU A 359 20.88 -12.78 -11.89
C GLU A 359 19.37 -12.60 -11.66
N PRO A 360 18.64 -12.03 -12.64
CA PRO A 360 17.21 -11.71 -12.51
C PRO A 360 16.33 -12.92 -12.18
N GLU A 361 16.77 -14.14 -12.54
CA GLU A 361 16.07 -15.39 -12.22
C GLU A 361 15.93 -15.60 -10.71
N LEU A 362 16.87 -15.11 -9.89
CA LEU A 362 16.82 -15.24 -8.43
C LEU A 362 15.83 -14.26 -7.79
N LYS A 363 15.38 -13.23 -8.51
CA LYS A 363 14.50 -12.18 -7.97
C LYS A 363 13.18 -12.76 -7.44
N GLY A 364 12.57 -13.68 -8.21
CA GLY A 364 11.32 -14.31 -7.82
C GLY A 364 11.46 -15.15 -6.55
N SER A 365 12.47 -16.01 -6.50
CA SER A 365 12.75 -16.86 -5.35
C SER A 365 13.17 -16.08 -4.09
N LEU A 366 13.95 -15.01 -4.23
CA LEU A 366 14.37 -14.20 -3.09
C LEU A 366 13.24 -13.32 -2.53
N ALA A 367 12.30 -12.89 -3.39
CA ALA A 367 11.10 -12.17 -2.98
C ALA A 367 9.96 -13.08 -2.49
N GLN A 368 10.09 -14.41 -2.68
CA GLN A 368 9.08 -15.36 -2.24
C GLN A 368 8.99 -15.35 -0.71
N HIS A 369 7.77 -15.19 -0.20
CA HIS A 369 7.49 -15.39 1.22
C HIS A 369 7.55 -16.88 1.54
N ILE A 370 8.38 -17.25 2.51
CA ILE A 370 8.51 -18.61 3.02
C ILE A 370 7.60 -18.78 4.25
N ALA A 371 7.36 -20.03 4.66
CA ALA A 371 6.55 -20.28 5.86
C ALA A 371 7.16 -19.64 7.12
N ASP A 372 6.31 -19.40 8.13
CA ASP A 372 6.71 -18.85 9.43
C ASP A 372 8.01 -19.48 9.95
N MET A 373 9.01 -18.64 10.18
CA MET A 373 10.29 -19.06 10.74
C MET A 373 10.30 -18.76 12.22
N ARG A 374 9.91 -19.77 13.02
CA ARG A 374 9.96 -19.71 14.47
C ARG A 374 10.92 -20.75 14.99
N GLY A 375 11.97 -20.30 15.68
CA GLY A 375 12.97 -21.19 16.24
C GLY A 375 13.79 -20.48 17.31
N GLN A 376 14.06 -21.19 18.39
CA GLN A 376 15.00 -20.76 19.43
C GLN A 376 16.21 -21.70 19.39
N ASN A 377 17.41 -21.13 19.32
CA ASN A 377 18.67 -21.87 19.26
C ASN A 377 18.74 -22.91 18.12
N VAL A 378 18.16 -22.60 16.96
CA VAL A 378 18.25 -23.47 15.77
C VAL A 378 19.66 -23.35 15.19
N PRO A 379 20.35 -24.46 14.85
CA PRO A 379 21.63 -24.38 14.15
C PRO A 379 21.49 -23.62 12.82
N LEU A 380 22.43 -22.71 12.53
CA LEU A 380 22.43 -21.91 11.31
C LEU A 380 22.37 -22.76 10.04
N ALA A 381 23.04 -23.93 10.00
CA ALA A 381 22.96 -24.84 8.86
C ALA A 381 21.54 -25.35 8.59
N ASP A 382 20.78 -25.68 9.63
CA ASP A 382 19.41 -26.18 9.51
C ASP A 382 18.46 -25.07 9.04
N ALA A 383 18.64 -23.86 9.58
CA ALA A 383 17.89 -22.69 9.15
C ALA A 383 18.13 -22.33 7.67
N VAL A 384 19.39 -22.44 7.20
CA VAL A 384 19.74 -22.26 5.80
C VAL A 384 19.11 -23.34 4.93
N ALA A 385 19.14 -24.61 5.35
CA ALA A 385 18.52 -25.71 4.63
C ALA A 385 17.01 -25.52 4.48
N PHE A 386 16.33 -25.01 5.52
CA PHE A 386 14.93 -24.64 5.46
C PHE A 386 14.66 -23.58 4.38
N VAL A 387 15.39 -22.47 4.38
CA VAL A 387 15.18 -21.40 3.37
C VAL A 387 15.50 -21.89 1.97
N ARG A 388 16.56 -22.69 1.81
CA ARG A 388 16.95 -23.33 0.55
C ARG A 388 15.78 -24.12 -0.04
N GLN A 389 15.15 -24.96 0.78
CA GLN A 389 14.01 -25.78 0.37
C GLN A 389 12.74 -24.95 0.12
N ALA A 390 12.41 -24.03 1.02
CA ALA A 390 11.16 -23.27 0.96
C ALA A 390 11.12 -22.28 -0.22
N ALA A 391 12.26 -21.67 -0.55
CA ALA A 391 12.38 -20.69 -1.64
C ALA A 391 12.91 -21.29 -2.95
N ASN A 392 13.20 -22.60 -2.98
CA ASN A 392 13.84 -23.28 -4.11
C ASN A 392 15.10 -22.55 -4.60
N LEU A 393 15.95 -22.12 -3.67
CA LEU A 393 17.21 -21.44 -3.93
C LEU A 393 18.36 -22.44 -3.81
N ASP A 394 19.44 -22.27 -4.57
CA ASP A 394 20.70 -22.97 -4.29
C ASP A 394 21.60 -22.05 -3.45
N ILE A 395 21.71 -22.32 -2.16
CA ILE A 395 22.43 -21.47 -1.20
C ILE A 395 23.64 -22.23 -0.67
N ARG A 396 24.86 -21.71 -0.86
CA ARG A 396 26.10 -22.38 -0.43
C ARG A 396 26.89 -21.48 0.52
N PRO A 397 26.73 -21.65 1.85
CA PRO A 397 27.57 -20.95 2.81
C PRO A 397 29.01 -21.49 2.75
N ASP A 398 29.98 -20.59 2.61
CA ASP A 398 31.39 -20.88 2.78
C ASP A 398 31.72 -20.87 4.28
N TRP A 399 31.46 -21.99 4.95
CA TRP A 399 31.63 -22.11 6.40
C TRP A 399 33.06 -21.84 6.86
N ALA A 400 34.06 -22.17 6.04
CA ALA A 400 35.46 -21.89 6.35
C ALA A 400 35.73 -20.38 6.41
N SER A 401 35.22 -19.63 5.43
CA SER A 401 35.30 -18.17 5.42
C SER A 401 34.44 -17.53 6.51
N LEU A 402 33.22 -18.03 6.73
CA LEU A 402 32.27 -17.50 7.73
C LEU A 402 32.76 -17.62 9.17
N ALA A 403 33.68 -18.55 9.46
CA ALA A 403 34.32 -18.66 10.77
C ALA A 403 35.04 -17.36 11.18
N ALA A 404 35.59 -16.60 10.22
CA ALA A 404 36.19 -15.27 10.49
C ALA A 404 35.15 -14.25 10.97
N SER A 405 33.90 -14.38 10.51
CA SER A 405 32.74 -13.62 10.97
C SER A 405 32.12 -14.19 12.25
N GLY A 406 32.71 -15.24 12.85
CA GLY A 406 32.15 -15.90 14.04
C GLY A 406 30.92 -16.76 13.78
N LEU A 407 30.64 -17.07 12.51
CA LEU A 407 29.49 -17.88 12.10
C LEU A 407 29.98 -19.28 11.69
N THR A 408 29.29 -20.30 12.19
CA THR A 408 29.56 -21.72 11.91
C THR A 408 28.25 -22.43 11.62
N GLU A 409 28.31 -23.66 11.10
CA GLU A 409 27.14 -24.51 10.91
C GLU A 409 26.29 -24.67 12.18
N LYS A 410 26.95 -24.65 13.35
CA LYS A 410 26.36 -24.87 14.67
C LYS A 410 26.00 -23.57 15.39
N THR A 411 26.23 -22.41 14.78
CA THR A 411 25.89 -21.14 15.43
C THR A 411 24.39 -21.13 15.71
N PRO A 412 23.97 -21.02 16.98
CA PRO A 412 22.56 -21.01 17.31
C PRO A 412 21.97 -19.67 16.88
N ILE A 413 20.85 -19.73 16.16
CA ILE A 413 20.05 -18.56 15.81
C ILE A 413 18.69 -18.65 16.47
N THR A 414 18.16 -17.49 16.85
CA THR A 414 16.79 -17.35 17.33
C THR A 414 16.08 -16.39 16.41
N LEU A 415 15.03 -16.87 15.74
CA LEU A 415 14.24 -16.11 14.79
C LEU A 415 12.76 -16.33 15.10
N ASP A 416 11.99 -15.24 15.08
CA ASP A 416 10.53 -15.26 15.05
C ASP A 416 10.10 -14.31 13.94
N LEU A 417 9.95 -14.86 12.74
CA LEU A 417 9.60 -14.13 11.54
C LEU A 417 8.32 -14.75 10.96
N PRO A 418 7.17 -14.05 11.05
CA PRO A 418 5.93 -14.52 10.43
C PRO A 418 6.03 -14.32 8.92
N SER A 419 5.99 -15.42 8.18
CA SER A 419 6.01 -15.47 6.72
C SER A 419 6.99 -14.49 6.03
N PRO A 420 8.30 -14.49 6.32
CA PRO A 420 9.22 -13.48 5.78
C PRO A 420 9.55 -13.74 4.29
N PRO A 421 9.94 -12.72 3.51
CA PRO A 421 10.67 -12.93 2.26
C PRO A 421 11.96 -13.72 2.49
N ALA A 422 12.31 -14.62 1.57
CA ALA A 422 13.52 -15.42 1.68
C ALA A 422 14.80 -14.56 1.81
N SER A 423 14.87 -13.42 1.11
CA SER A 423 15.97 -12.45 1.23
C SER A 423 16.12 -11.89 2.64
N GLN A 424 15.01 -11.54 3.30
CA GLN A 424 15.01 -11.02 4.66
C GLN A 424 15.46 -12.09 5.65
N ALA A 425 14.92 -13.31 5.54
CA ALA A 425 15.33 -14.44 6.37
C ALA A 425 16.84 -14.68 6.26
N LEU A 426 17.37 -14.72 5.04
CA LEU A 426 18.80 -14.87 4.79
C LEU A 426 19.64 -13.73 5.37
N ARG A 427 19.23 -12.47 5.21
CA ARG A 427 19.94 -11.33 5.81
C ARG A 427 20.04 -11.48 7.33
N LEU A 428 18.92 -11.80 7.98
CA LEU A 428 18.84 -11.90 9.45
C LEU A 428 19.60 -13.12 10.00
N MET A 429 19.66 -14.22 9.25
CA MET A 429 20.42 -15.42 9.63
C MET A 429 21.93 -15.21 9.68
N PHE A 430 22.46 -14.31 8.83
CA PHE A 430 23.90 -14.11 8.66
C PHE A 430 24.37 -12.77 9.25
N ILE A 431 23.70 -12.26 10.28
CA ILE A 431 24.18 -11.12 11.05
C ILE A 431 25.39 -11.59 11.88
N PRO A 432 26.61 -11.08 11.63
CA PRO A 432 27.77 -11.46 12.41
C PRO A 432 27.69 -10.86 13.82
N PRO A 433 28.30 -11.48 14.84
CA PRO A 433 28.45 -10.89 16.16
C PRO A 433 29.18 -9.54 16.10
N GLU A 434 28.95 -8.69 17.11
CA GLU A 434 29.55 -7.37 17.15
C GLU A 434 31.10 -7.43 17.04
N GLY A 435 31.65 -6.54 16.21
CA GLY A 435 33.09 -6.43 15.99
C GLY A 435 33.67 -7.49 15.03
N LYS A 436 32.84 -8.40 14.51
CA LYS A 436 33.26 -9.35 13.47
C LYS A 436 33.09 -8.78 12.07
N PRO A 437 33.87 -9.25 11.08
CA PRO A 437 33.72 -8.81 9.69
C PRO A 437 32.30 -9.06 9.16
N PRO A 438 31.75 -8.17 8.32
CA PRO A 438 30.44 -8.36 7.70
C PRO A 438 30.45 -9.58 6.79
N VAL A 439 29.26 -10.17 6.61
CA VAL A 439 29.03 -11.20 5.60
C VAL A 439 28.78 -10.53 4.26
N THR A 440 29.39 -11.06 3.23
CA THR A 440 29.11 -10.75 1.83
C THR A 440 28.50 -11.97 1.19
N TRP A 441 27.81 -11.77 0.08
CA TRP A 441 27.40 -12.91 -0.71
C TRP A 441 28.11 -12.84 -2.06
N LYS A 442 27.80 -13.76 -2.95
CA LYS A 442 28.20 -13.75 -4.36
C LYS A 442 27.23 -14.64 -5.10
N VAL A 443 26.90 -14.28 -6.33
CA VAL A 443 26.16 -15.19 -7.20
C VAL A 443 27.14 -15.87 -8.15
N GLU A 444 27.11 -17.20 -8.18
CA GLU A 444 27.91 -18.06 -9.06
C GLU A 444 26.98 -18.95 -9.87
N GLY A 445 26.59 -18.48 -11.06
CA GLY A 445 25.50 -19.11 -11.82
C GLY A 445 24.19 -18.99 -11.05
N LYS A 446 23.54 -20.13 -10.74
CA LYS A 446 22.30 -20.15 -9.95
C LYS A 446 22.52 -20.29 -8.44
N THR A 447 23.79 -20.36 -8.01
CA THR A 447 24.14 -20.57 -6.61
C THR A 447 24.44 -19.25 -5.91
N LEU A 448 23.73 -18.99 -4.82
CA LEU A 448 23.99 -17.89 -3.89
C LEU A 448 25.04 -18.35 -2.86
N VAL A 449 26.26 -17.86 -2.99
CA VAL A 449 27.38 -18.17 -2.10
C VAL A 449 27.48 -17.12 -0.99
N VAL A 450 27.58 -17.54 0.26
CA VAL A 450 27.65 -16.65 1.44
C VAL A 450 29.02 -16.76 2.09
N LYS A 451 29.75 -15.65 2.31
CA LYS A 451 31.13 -15.69 2.82
C LYS A 451 31.48 -14.46 3.66
N SER A 452 32.54 -14.51 4.46
CA SER A 452 33.04 -13.33 5.18
C SER A 452 33.70 -12.31 4.23
N ALA A 453 33.56 -11.02 4.51
CA ALA A 453 34.19 -9.95 3.71
C ALA A 453 35.73 -9.89 3.85
N GLY A 454 36.29 -10.49 4.91
CA GLY A 454 37.70 -10.32 5.32
C GLY A 454 38.70 -11.31 4.72
N THR A 455 38.25 -12.30 3.96
CA THR A 455 39.07 -13.38 3.40
C THR A 455 39.21 -13.15 1.90
N GLN A 456 40.30 -12.49 1.49
CA GLN A 456 40.75 -12.41 0.10
C GLN A 456 41.74 -13.53 -0.20
#